data_AF-A0A520IQA7-F1
#
_entry.id   AF-A0A520IQA7-F1
#
_cell.length_a   1.000
_cell.length_b   1.000
_cell.length_c   1.000
_cell.angle_alpha   90.00
_cell.angle_beta   90.00
_cell.angle_gamma   90.00
#
_symmetry.space_group_name_H-M   'P 1'
#
loop_
_entity.id
_entity.type
_entity.pdbx_description
1 polymer ?
#
loop_
_entity_poly.entity_id
_entity_poly.type
_entity_poly.pdbx_seq_one_letter_code
_entity_poly.pdbx_strand_id
1 'polypeptide(L)'
;MLAGVALVSTAAVAQVQPPRVAKKPFQVTSPNGAREDDYYWLRDDTRKNPEMLAYLAAENAYADAQLASLKPLQAKLYEETVSHIKQDDSSVPYTKNGYYYGSRFQTGANYPILERRKGSRTAPAETLFDEPAMAKGHSFFALSDWAVSPDNRRVAWAEDTVGRRQYVLKVKDLATGATIADTVSNIEPNVVWADDNKTILYVEKDPVTLRGYRVKAHVLGTPVASDRLLYEEKDDTYSMGVSRTADDKFICIGVSSTVSDEQR
;
A
#
# COMPACT_ATOMS: atom_id res chain seq x y z
N MET A 1 -62.36 6.38 43.80
CA MET A 1 -61.52 6.69 42.63
C MET A 1 -60.17 6.01 42.85
N LEU A 2 -59.91 4.90 42.15
CA LEU A 2 -58.64 4.18 42.21
C LEU A 2 -57.61 4.91 41.34
N ALA A 3 -56.46 5.27 41.91
CA ALA A 3 -55.29 5.71 41.17
C ALA A 3 -54.46 4.47 40.82
N GLY A 4 -54.43 4.10 39.54
CA GLY A 4 -53.59 3.03 39.01
C GLY A 4 -52.18 3.54 38.76
N VAL A 5 -51.19 2.96 39.46
CA VAL A 5 -49.77 3.19 39.21
C VAL A 5 -49.35 2.34 38.03
N ALA A 6 -49.02 2.97 36.90
CA ALA A 6 -48.42 2.29 35.76
C ALA A 6 -46.94 2.03 36.05
N LEU A 7 -46.59 0.76 36.26
CA LEU A 7 -45.20 0.29 36.30
C LEU A 7 -44.64 0.30 34.87
N VAL A 8 -43.75 1.24 34.59
CA VAL A 8 -42.95 1.23 33.36
C VAL A 8 -41.90 0.14 33.51
N SER A 9 -42.09 -0.98 32.82
CA SER A 9 -41.09 -2.05 32.71
C SER A 9 -39.93 -1.54 31.86
N THR A 10 -38.79 -1.24 32.49
CA THR A 10 -37.53 -1.02 31.78
C THR A 10 -37.05 -2.37 31.26
N ALA A 11 -37.22 -2.63 29.96
CA ALA A 11 -36.60 -3.78 29.32
C ALA A 11 -35.08 -3.68 29.50
N ALA A 12 -34.48 -4.63 30.22
CA ALA A 12 -33.04 -4.75 30.32
C ALA A 12 -32.48 -5.07 28.92
N VAL A 13 -31.68 -4.16 28.36
CA VAL A 13 -30.97 -4.41 27.12
C VAL A 13 -30.01 -5.57 27.38
N ALA A 14 -30.22 -6.70 26.71
CA ALA A 14 -29.35 -7.87 26.85
C ALA A 14 -27.91 -7.48 26.50
N GLN A 15 -27.00 -7.55 27.47
CA GLN A 15 -25.58 -7.30 27.24
C GLN A 15 -25.02 -8.38 26.32
N VAL A 16 -24.66 -8.00 25.10
CA VAL A 16 -23.90 -8.88 24.19
C VAL A 16 -22.60 -9.25 24.90
N GLN A 17 -22.30 -10.54 24.99
CA GLN A 17 -21.09 -11.04 25.63
C GLN A 17 -19.95 -11.11 24.61
N PRO A 18 -18.69 -10.85 25.02
CA PRO A 18 -17.55 -11.01 24.13
C PRO A 18 -17.40 -12.47 23.68
N PRO A 19 -16.96 -12.73 22.45
CA PRO A 19 -16.76 -14.08 21.97
C PRO A 19 -15.64 -14.76 22.77
N ARG A 20 -15.84 -16.03 23.10
CA ARG A 20 -14.83 -16.83 23.80
C ARG A 20 -13.90 -17.47 22.78
N VAL A 21 -12.60 -17.24 22.92
CA VAL A 21 -11.57 -17.89 22.11
C VAL A 21 -11.20 -19.27 22.68
N ALA A 22 -11.02 -20.25 21.81
CA ALA A 22 -10.54 -21.57 22.21
C ALA A 22 -9.08 -21.50 22.65
N LYS A 23 -8.76 -22.13 23.79
CA LYS A 23 -7.39 -22.33 24.25
C LYS A 23 -6.84 -23.62 23.65
N LYS A 24 -5.70 -23.53 22.97
CA LYS A 24 -4.96 -24.66 22.44
C LYS A 24 -3.51 -24.54 22.90
N PRO A 25 -3.11 -25.27 23.95
CA PRO A 25 -1.76 -25.19 24.48
C PRO A 25 -0.73 -25.37 23.38
N PHE A 26 0.16 -24.40 23.24
CA PHE A 26 1.25 -24.44 22.28
C PHE A 26 2.50 -23.88 22.95
N GLN A 27 3.63 -24.59 22.81
CA GLN A 27 4.89 -24.17 23.39
C GLN A 27 5.71 -23.39 22.36
N VAL A 28 5.86 -22.09 22.58
CA VAL A 28 6.72 -21.23 21.77
C VAL A 28 8.14 -21.31 22.34
N THR A 29 9.04 -21.91 21.57
CA THR A 29 10.45 -22.04 21.93
C THR A 29 11.23 -20.77 21.56
N SER A 30 12.18 -20.39 22.40
CA SER A 30 13.12 -19.32 22.12
C SER A 30 14.50 -19.64 22.73
N PRO A 31 15.58 -18.99 22.28
CA PRO A 31 16.90 -19.14 22.90
C PRO A 31 16.94 -18.84 24.40
N ASN A 32 15.98 -18.02 24.90
CA ASN A 32 15.91 -17.61 26.30
C ASN A 32 14.90 -18.44 27.12
N GLY A 33 14.46 -19.59 26.61
CA GLY A 33 13.49 -20.47 27.24
C GLY A 33 12.18 -20.58 26.45
N ALA A 34 11.30 -21.46 26.92
CA ALA A 34 10.01 -21.72 26.29
C ALA A 34 8.87 -21.06 27.06
N ARG A 35 7.87 -20.56 26.34
CA ARG A 35 6.63 -20.01 26.89
C ARG A 35 5.42 -20.78 26.35
N GLU A 36 4.38 -20.90 27.16
CA GLU A 36 3.09 -21.42 26.73
C GLU A 36 2.24 -20.30 26.12
N ASP A 37 1.58 -20.59 25.00
CA ASP A 37 0.71 -19.68 24.27
C ASP A 37 -0.54 -20.42 23.79
N ASP A 38 -1.61 -20.35 24.60
CA ASP A 38 -2.91 -20.95 24.30
C ASP A 38 -3.53 -20.46 22.97
N TYR A 39 -3.03 -19.36 22.40
CA TYR A 39 -3.65 -18.67 21.27
C TYR A 39 -2.75 -18.62 20.04
N TYR A 40 -1.60 -19.31 20.05
CA TYR A 40 -0.67 -19.35 18.92
C TYR A 40 -1.35 -19.80 17.61
N TRP A 41 -2.39 -20.63 17.71
CA TRP A 41 -3.18 -21.13 16.59
C TRP A 41 -3.96 -20.05 15.82
N LEU A 42 -4.17 -18.86 16.40
CA LEU A 42 -4.77 -17.71 15.71
C LEU A 42 -3.82 -17.11 14.66
N ARG A 43 -2.51 -17.38 14.74
CA ARG A 43 -1.58 -17.03 13.68
C ARG A 43 -1.74 -18.01 12.53
N ASP A 44 -2.20 -17.51 11.39
CA ASP A 44 -2.16 -18.22 10.11
C ASP A 44 -1.68 -17.27 9.01
N ASP A 45 -0.44 -17.46 8.59
CA ASP A 45 0.21 -16.61 7.59
C ASP A 45 -0.50 -16.70 6.23
N THR A 46 -1.24 -17.79 5.96
CA THR A 46 -2.05 -17.96 4.75
C THR A 46 -3.40 -17.23 4.80
N ARG A 47 -3.86 -16.86 6.00
CA ARG A 47 -5.15 -16.18 6.27
C ARG A 47 -6.38 -16.93 5.76
N LYS A 48 -6.36 -18.26 5.84
CA LYS A 48 -7.42 -19.15 5.34
C LYS A 48 -7.99 -20.09 6.40
N ASN A 49 -7.39 -20.14 7.59
CA ASN A 49 -7.86 -20.99 8.68
C ASN A 49 -9.31 -20.63 9.06
N PRO A 50 -10.29 -21.53 8.84
CA PRO A 50 -11.71 -21.22 9.05
C PRO A 50 -12.04 -20.96 10.52
N GLU A 51 -11.34 -21.57 11.48
CA GLU A 51 -11.60 -21.37 12.90
C GLU A 51 -11.13 -19.98 13.37
N MET A 52 -9.99 -19.53 12.86
CA MET A 52 -9.48 -18.19 13.12
C MET A 52 -10.40 -17.14 12.49
N LEU A 53 -10.82 -17.34 11.24
CA LEU A 53 -11.76 -16.43 10.56
C LEU A 53 -13.13 -16.38 11.25
N ALA A 54 -13.64 -17.51 11.74
CA ALA A 54 -14.88 -17.55 12.51
C ALA A 54 -14.76 -16.76 13.82
N TYR A 55 -13.63 -16.85 14.52
CA TYR A 55 -13.38 -16.06 15.71
C TYR A 55 -13.29 -14.56 15.42
N LEU A 56 -12.55 -14.16 14.37
CA LEU A 56 -12.50 -12.75 13.94
C LEU A 56 -13.87 -12.19 13.54
N ALA A 57 -14.69 -12.99 12.85
CA ALA A 57 -16.06 -12.59 12.51
C ALA A 57 -16.94 -12.40 13.77
N ALA A 58 -16.77 -13.25 14.78
CA ALA A 58 -17.48 -13.11 16.05
C ALA A 58 -17.03 -11.85 16.83
N GLU A 59 -15.74 -11.53 16.82
CA GLU A 59 -15.22 -10.29 17.40
C GLU A 59 -15.76 -9.04 16.69
N ASN A 60 -15.80 -9.04 15.35
CA ASN A 60 -16.41 -7.95 14.57
C ASN A 60 -17.89 -7.77 14.92
N ALA A 61 -18.66 -8.86 15.00
CA ALA A 61 -20.08 -8.80 15.36
C ALA A 61 -20.29 -8.27 16.78
N TYR A 62 -19.43 -8.65 17.73
CA TYR A 62 -19.45 -8.13 19.08
C TYR A 62 -19.15 -6.62 19.10
N ALA A 63 -18.10 -6.18 18.40
CA ALA A 63 -17.75 -4.76 18.28
C ALA A 63 -18.88 -3.94 17.66
N ASP A 64 -19.49 -4.43 16.58
CA ASP A 64 -20.65 -3.78 15.93
C ASP A 64 -21.82 -3.61 16.91
N ALA A 65 -22.11 -4.63 17.71
CA ALA A 65 -23.19 -4.58 18.69
C ALA A 65 -22.89 -3.59 19.84
N GLN A 66 -21.66 -3.60 20.36
CA GLN A 66 -21.24 -2.66 21.42
C GLN A 66 -21.24 -1.20 20.95
N LEU A 67 -20.87 -0.96 19.70
CA LEU A 67 -20.78 0.37 19.11
C LEU A 67 -22.09 0.85 18.46
N ALA A 68 -23.15 0.03 18.48
CA ALA A 68 -24.41 0.33 17.79
C ALA A 68 -25.05 1.65 18.25
N SER A 69 -25.01 1.97 19.55
CA SER A 69 -25.56 3.22 20.10
C SER A 69 -24.81 4.47 19.64
N LEU A 70 -23.56 4.32 19.19
CA LEU A 70 -22.71 5.41 18.73
C LEU A 70 -22.86 5.70 17.23
N LYS A 71 -23.68 4.94 16.49
CA LYS A 71 -23.87 5.16 15.04
C LYS A 71 -24.26 6.61 14.68
N PRO A 72 -25.14 7.32 15.42
CA PRO A 72 -25.43 8.72 15.14
C PRO A 72 -24.21 9.64 15.31
N LEU A 73 -23.39 9.39 16.34
CA LEU A 73 -22.15 10.14 16.57
C LEU A 73 -21.11 9.84 15.48
N GLN A 74 -20.95 8.57 15.08
CA GLN A 74 -20.07 8.16 13.99
C GLN A 74 -20.46 8.85 12.67
N ALA A 75 -21.75 8.89 12.34
CA ALA A 75 -22.24 9.58 11.14
C ALA A 75 -21.95 11.09 11.18
N LYS A 76 -22.21 11.74 12.32
CA LYS A 76 -21.89 13.16 12.51
C LYS A 76 -20.39 13.45 12.33
N LEU A 77 -19.52 12.67 12.97
CA LEU A 77 -18.07 12.84 12.86
C LEU A 77 -17.56 12.56 11.43
N TYR A 78 -18.17 11.60 10.73
CA TYR A 78 -17.87 11.32 9.33
C TYR A 78 -18.23 12.53 8.45
N GLU A 79 -19.45 13.07 8.57
CA GLU A 79 -19.90 14.23 7.81
C GLU A 79 -19.04 15.47 8.11
N GLU A 80 -18.74 15.73 9.37
CA GLU A 80 -17.84 16.83 9.78
C GLU A 80 -16.45 16.68 9.16
N THR A 81 -15.88 15.48 9.20
CA THR A 81 -14.55 15.20 8.62
C THR A 81 -14.56 15.42 7.11
N VAL A 82 -15.56 14.87 6.41
CA VAL A 82 -15.71 15.03 4.95
C VAL A 82 -15.97 16.50 4.58
N SER A 83 -16.69 17.26 5.41
CA SER A 83 -16.98 18.68 5.15
C SER A 83 -15.73 19.57 5.13
N HIS A 84 -14.65 19.15 5.79
CA HIS A 84 -13.36 19.83 5.80
C HIS A 84 -12.43 19.40 4.66
N ILE A 85 -12.85 18.45 3.82
CA ILE A 85 -12.09 17.97 2.67
C ILE A 85 -12.69 18.59 1.40
N LYS A 86 -11.86 19.33 0.66
CA LYS A 86 -12.21 19.78 -0.68
C LYS A 86 -12.11 18.57 -1.62
N GLN A 87 -13.25 18.06 -2.09
CA GLN A 87 -13.28 16.82 -2.87
C GLN A 87 -12.73 16.98 -4.30
N ASP A 88 -13.00 18.12 -4.94
CA ASP A 88 -12.36 18.51 -6.21
C ASP A 88 -11.13 19.35 -5.87
N ASP A 89 -10.00 18.66 -5.77
CA ASP A 89 -8.74 19.30 -5.42
C ASP A 89 -7.61 18.90 -6.35
N SER A 90 -6.67 19.82 -6.53
CA SER A 90 -5.52 19.64 -7.42
C SER A 90 -4.25 20.04 -6.70
N SER A 91 -3.20 19.26 -6.88
CA SER A 91 -1.89 19.59 -6.32
C SER A 91 -1.32 20.85 -6.97
N VAL A 92 -0.42 21.52 -6.25
CA VAL A 92 0.45 22.53 -6.88
C VAL A 92 1.37 21.80 -7.88
N PRO A 93 1.41 22.20 -9.17
CA PRO A 93 2.24 21.50 -10.14
C PRO A 93 3.73 21.73 -9.88
N TYR A 94 4.55 20.69 -10.08
CA TYR A 94 6.02 20.78 -10.05
C TYR A 94 6.62 20.53 -11.43
N THR A 95 7.79 21.09 -11.69
CA THR A 95 8.50 20.91 -12.96
C THR A 95 9.57 19.83 -12.87
N LYS A 96 9.63 18.97 -13.87
CA LYS A 96 10.71 17.99 -14.04
C LYS A 96 10.88 17.66 -15.52
N ASN A 97 12.12 17.66 -16.01
CA ASN A 97 12.49 17.24 -17.36
C ASN A 97 11.59 17.81 -18.50
N GLY A 98 11.28 19.11 -18.43
CA GLY A 98 10.46 19.81 -19.44
C GLY A 98 8.94 19.63 -19.30
N TYR A 99 8.46 19.01 -18.22
CA TYR A 99 7.04 18.79 -17.94
C TYR A 99 6.61 19.37 -16.60
N TYR A 100 5.35 19.80 -16.51
CA TYR A 100 4.66 20.13 -15.27
C TYR A 100 3.80 18.93 -14.85
N TYR A 101 4.06 18.38 -13.68
CA TYR A 101 3.34 17.23 -13.11
C TYR A 101 2.35 17.69 -12.05
N GLY A 102 1.24 16.99 -11.93
CA GLY A 102 0.27 17.21 -10.86
C GLY A 102 -0.71 16.06 -10.70
N SER A 103 -1.44 16.10 -9.59
CA SER A 103 -2.56 15.21 -9.33
C SER A 103 -3.84 16.02 -9.21
N ARG A 104 -4.97 15.40 -9.55
CA ARG A 104 -6.30 15.97 -9.28
C ARG A 104 -7.26 14.89 -8.82
N PHE A 105 -8.11 15.23 -7.86
CA PHE A 105 -9.25 14.42 -7.46
C PHE A 105 -10.51 14.95 -8.13
N GLN A 106 -11.43 14.04 -8.46
CA GLN A 106 -12.78 14.41 -8.84
C GLN A 106 -13.70 14.23 -7.65
N THR A 107 -14.77 15.03 -7.57
CA THR A 107 -15.79 14.88 -6.53
C THR A 107 -16.25 13.43 -6.41
N GLY A 108 -16.18 12.88 -5.19
CA GLY A 108 -16.55 11.49 -4.89
C GLY A 108 -15.53 10.42 -5.32
N ALA A 109 -14.40 10.78 -5.94
CA ALA A 109 -13.34 9.82 -6.26
C ALA A 109 -12.43 9.57 -5.04
N ASN A 110 -12.11 8.29 -4.80
CA ASN A 110 -11.21 7.88 -3.73
C ASN A 110 -9.72 7.93 -4.10
N TYR A 111 -9.42 8.08 -5.40
CA TYR A 111 -8.06 8.05 -5.95
C TYR A 111 -7.83 9.23 -6.90
N PRO A 112 -6.58 9.71 -7.04
CA PRO A 112 -6.28 10.83 -7.93
C PRO A 112 -6.16 10.38 -9.39
N ILE A 113 -6.29 11.35 -10.29
CA ILE A 113 -5.76 11.26 -11.64
C ILE A 113 -4.41 11.97 -11.64
N LEU A 114 -3.36 11.25 -12.01
CA LEU A 114 -2.01 11.78 -12.18
C LEU A 114 -1.81 12.19 -13.64
N GLU A 115 -1.31 13.39 -13.85
CA GLU A 115 -1.16 13.98 -15.18
C GLU A 115 0.10 14.83 -15.30
N ARG A 116 0.55 15.06 -16.53
CA ARG A 116 1.64 15.99 -16.85
C ARG A 116 1.29 16.89 -18.03
N ARG A 117 1.98 18.02 -18.16
CA ARG A 117 1.81 18.99 -19.26
C ARG A 117 3.18 19.42 -19.79
N LYS A 118 3.36 19.40 -21.11
CA LYS A 118 4.65 19.71 -21.73
C LYS A 118 4.92 21.21 -21.78
N GLY A 119 6.04 21.67 -21.23
CA GLY A 119 6.57 23.03 -21.36
C GLY A 119 5.79 24.16 -20.68
N SER A 120 4.48 24.03 -20.47
CA SER A 120 3.62 25.04 -19.83
C SER A 120 2.52 24.40 -18.98
N ARG A 121 2.11 25.09 -17.91
CA ARG A 121 0.95 24.73 -17.07
C ARG A 121 -0.39 24.77 -17.83
N THR A 122 -0.44 25.47 -18.96
CA THR A 122 -1.64 25.60 -19.80
C THR A 122 -1.63 24.69 -21.02
N ALA A 123 -0.55 23.92 -21.23
CA ALA A 123 -0.51 22.94 -22.31
C ALA A 123 -1.53 21.80 -22.06
N PRO A 124 -1.95 21.07 -23.10
CA PRO A 124 -2.82 19.91 -22.95
C PRO A 124 -2.27 18.91 -21.93
N ALA A 125 -3.16 18.36 -21.10
CA ALA A 125 -2.80 17.36 -20.10
C ALA A 125 -2.59 15.99 -20.76
N GLU A 126 -1.52 15.32 -20.34
CA GLU A 126 -1.22 13.91 -20.62
C GLU A 126 -1.49 13.11 -19.35
N THR A 127 -2.46 12.20 -19.37
CA THR A 127 -2.78 11.34 -18.21
C THR A 127 -1.70 10.28 -18.00
N LEU A 128 -1.01 10.34 -16.86
CA LEU A 128 -0.09 9.32 -16.41
C LEU A 128 -0.82 8.16 -15.75
N PHE A 129 -1.79 8.42 -14.88
CA PHE A 129 -2.55 7.36 -14.22
C PHE A 129 -3.97 7.84 -13.96
N ASP A 130 -4.95 7.03 -14.35
CA ASP A 130 -6.34 7.16 -13.91
C ASP A 130 -6.55 6.11 -12.82
N GLU A 131 -6.13 6.44 -11.60
CA GLU A 131 -6.18 5.49 -10.49
C GLU A 131 -7.62 5.05 -10.14
N PRO A 132 -8.67 5.90 -10.23
CA PRO A 132 -10.05 5.44 -10.12
C PRO A 132 -10.40 4.32 -11.10
N ALA A 133 -9.98 4.44 -12.37
CA ALA A 133 -10.19 3.38 -13.35
C ALA A 133 -9.36 2.12 -13.05
N MET A 134 -8.10 2.29 -12.63
CA MET A 134 -7.20 1.19 -12.28
C MET A 134 -7.64 0.42 -11.03
N ALA A 135 -8.23 1.11 -10.04
CA ALA A 135 -8.72 0.52 -8.80
C ALA A 135 -10.03 -0.26 -8.98
N LYS A 136 -10.74 -0.07 -10.10
CA LYS A 136 -12.07 -0.65 -10.32
C LYS A 136 -12.02 -2.17 -10.28
N GLY A 137 -12.83 -2.77 -9.43
CA GLY A 137 -12.94 -4.23 -9.28
C GLY A 137 -11.95 -4.83 -8.28
N HIS A 138 -11.07 -4.02 -7.69
CA HIS A 138 -10.20 -4.43 -6.60
C HIS A 138 -10.77 -4.00 -5.24
N SER A 139 -10.67 -4.87 -4.23
CA SER A 139 -11.02 -4.53 -2.84
C SER A 139 -9.97 -3.63 -2.17
N PHE A 140 -8.76 -3.59 -2.73
CA PHE A 140 -7.66 -2.72 -2.33
C PHE A 140 -6.90 -2.30 -3.58
N PHE A 141 -6.44 -1.05 -3.65
CA PHE A 141 -5.54 -0.59 -4.70
C PHE A 141 -4.56 0.44 -4.13
N ALA A 142 -3.29 0.32 -4.48
CA ALA A 142 -2.27 1.31 -4.19
C ALA A 142 -1.28 1.39 -5.35
N LEU A 143 -1.12 2.59 -5.91
CA LEU A 143 0.03 2.97 -6.72
C LEU A 143 0.96 3.78 -5.82
N SER A 144 2.14 3.27 -5.50
CA SER A 144 2.97 3.87 -4.43
C SER A 144 4.22 4.59 -4.92
N ASP A 145 4.91 4.06 -5.94
CA ASP A 145 6.04 4.77 -6.55
C ASP A 145 5.98 4.66 -8.06
N TRP A 146 6.48 5.68 -8.74
CA TRP A 146 6.52 5.76 -10.20
C TRP A 146 7.61 6.71 -10.68
N ALA A 147 8.17 6.41 -11.85
CA ALA A 147 9.19 7.23 -12.47
C ALA A 147 9.00 7.26 -13.99
N VAL A 148 9.10 8.46 -14.57
CA VAL A 148 9.16 8.65 -16.02
C VAL A 148 10.60 8.44 -16.51
N SER A 149 10.78 7.77 -17.64
CA SER A 149 12.09 7.54 -18.25
C SER A 149 12.78 8.87 -18.62
N PRO A 150 14.13 8.93 -18.64
CA PRO A 150 14.86 10.15 -18.96
C PRO A 150 14.47 10.79 -20.31
N ASP A 151 14.08 9.99 -21.31
CA ASP A 151 13.58 10.46 -22.61
C ASP A 151 12.10 10.88 -22.63
N ASN A 152 11.41 10.87 -21.48
CA ASN A 152 9.98 11.15 -21.30
C ASN A 152 9.00 10.23 -22.05
N ARG A 153 9.46 9.08 -22.57
CA ARG A 153 8.62 8.20 -23.40
C ARG A 153 7.87 7.13 -22.62
N ARG A 154 8.36 6.72 -21.47
CA ARG A 154 7.77 5.63 -20.67
C ARG A 154 7.59 6.07 -19.22
N VAL A 155 6.66 5.44 -18.54
CA VAL A 155 6.53 5.52 -17.07
C VAL A 155 6.57 4.11 -16.50
N ALA A 156 7.42 3.90 -15.50
CA ALA A 156 7.43 2.71 -14.66
C ALA A 156 6.68 3.02 -13.36
N TRP A 157 5.94 2.07 -12.81
CA TRP A 157 5.28 2.22 -11.52
C TRP A 157 5.22 0.90 -10.76
N ALA A 158 4.98 1.00 -9.46
CA ALA A 158 4.75 -0.11 -8.55
C ALA A 158 3.30 -0.06 -8.04
N GLU A 159 2.54 -1.13 -8.28
CA GLU A 159 1.15 -1.26 -7.79
C GLU A 159 0.92 -2.49 -6.90
N ASP A 160 0.01 -2.36 -5.94
CA ASP A 160 -0.48 -3.42 -5.05
C ASP A 160 -2.02 -3.44 -5.09
N THR A 161 -2.60 -4.60 -5.36
CA THR A 161 -4.06 -4.80 -5.46
C THR A 161 -4.64 -5.65 -4.34
N VAL A 162 -3.81 -6.05 -3.36
CA VAL A 162 -4.19 -6.96 -2.26
C VAL A 162 -3.80 -6.45 -0.87
N GLY A 163 -3.04 -5.36 -0.78
CA GLY A 163 -2.71 -4.70 0.49
C GLY A 163 -1.63 -5.39 1.30
N ARG A 164 -0.79 -6.20 0.64
CA ARG A 164 0.33 -6.92 1.28
C ARG A 164 1.64 -6.17 1.22
N ARG A 165 1.68 -4.98 0.60
CA ARG A 165 2.90 -4.22 0.32
C ARG A 165 3.94 -5.05 -0.45
N GLN A 166 3.42 -5.91 -1.34
CA GLN A 166 4.19 -6.69 -2.30
C GLN A 166 3.79 -6.17 -3.67
N TYR A 167 4.58 -5.25 -4.19
CA TYR A 167 4.20 -4.52 -5.38
C TYR A 167 4.61 -5.28 -6.64
N VAL A 168 3.93 -4.95 -7.73
CA VAL A 168 4.26 -5.38 -9.08
C VAL A 168 4.75 -4.18 -9.85
N LEU A 169 5.99 -4.25 -10.34
CA LEU A 169 6.56 -3.32 -11.29
C LEU A 169 5.83 -3.49 -12.63
N LYS A 170 5.35 -2.38 -13.17
CA LYS A 170 4.77 -2.31 -14.52
C LYS A 170 5.31 -1.10 -15.24
N VAL A 171 5.20 -1.10 -16.57
CA VAL A 171 5.69 -0.02 -17.42
C VAL A 171 4.66 0.29 -18.50
N LYS A 172 4.52 1.56 -18.85
CA LYS A 172 3.58 2.07 -19.85
C LYS A 172 4.31 2.97 -20.83
N ASP A 173 4.03 2.78 -22.10
CA ASP A 173 4.41 3.72 -23.16
C ASP A 173 3.46 4.92 -23.13
N LEU A 174 4.01 6.12 -22.99
CA LEU A 174 3.23 7.34 -22.80
C LEU A 174 2.64 7.90 -24.10
N ALA A 175 3.17 7.50 -25.26
CA ALA A 175 2.63 7.94 -26.55
C ALA A 175 1.36 7.16 -26.91
N THR A 176 1.36 5.86 -26.61
CA THR A 176 0.24 4.95 -26.93
C THR A 176 -0.72 4.75 -25.77
N GLY A 177 -0.28 5.00 -24.54
CA GLY A 177 -1.02 4.67 -23.33
C GLY A 177 -1.01 3.16 -22.99
N ALA A 178 -0.32 2.34 -23.78
CA ALA A 178 -0.30 0.88 -23.59
C ALA A 178 0.70 0.45 -22.51
N THR A 179 0.24 -0.41 -21.61
CA THR A 179 1.11 -1.14 -20.68
C THR A 179 1.93 -2.17 -21.46
N ILE A 180 3.25 -2.18 -21.27
CA ILE A 180 4.12 -3.18 -21.90
C ILE A 180 4.09 -4.49 -21.11
N ALA A 181 4.54 -5.59 -21.73
CA ALA A 181 4.42 -6.94 -21.16
C ALA A 181 5.36 -7.19 -19.96
N ASP A 182 6.45 -6.44 -19.86
CA ASP A 182 7.41 -6.56 -18.77
C ASP A 182 6.78 -6.30 -17.40
N THR A 183 7.06 -7.20 -16.47
CA THR A 183 6.57 -7.14 -15.09
C THR A 183 7.55 -7.79 -14.13
N VAL A 184 7.70 -7.21 -12.94
CA VAL A 184 8.50 -7.79 -11.84
C VAL A 184 7.64 -7.82 -10.58
N SER A 185 7.43 -8.99 -10.01
CA SER A 185 6.58 -9.17 -8.83
C SER A 185 7.39 -9.17 -7.52
N ASN A 186 6.71 -8.91 -6.41
CA ASN A 186 7.28 -8.95 -5.06
C ASN A 186 8.45 -7.98 -4.85
N ILE A 187 8.22 -6.72 -5.24
CA ILE A 187 9.17 -5.63 -5.05
C ILE A 187 8.69 -4.66 -3.96
N GLU A 188 9.61 -3.91 -3.38
CA GLU A 188 9.25 -2.68 -2.66
C GLU A 188 8.71 -1.65 -3.65
N PRO A 189 7.88 -0.68 -3.22
CA PRO A 189 7.44 0.41 -4.08
C PRO A 189 8.58 1.42 -4.27
N ASN A 190 9.62 1.02 -5.00
CA ASN A 190 10.80 1.82 -5.26
C ASN A 190 11.41 1.48 -6.62
N VAL A 191 11.23 2.37 -7.60
CA VAL A 191 11.66 2.17 -8.99
C VAL A 191 12.46 3.35 -9.52
N VAL A 192 13.62 3.07 -10.12
CA VAL A 192 14.51 4.12 -10.68
C VAL A 192 14.96 3.73 -12.09
N TRP A 193 14.80 4.64 -13.04
CA TRP A 193 15.34 4.45 -14.39
C TRP A 193 16.86 4.70 -14.44
N ALA A 194 17.54 3.84 -15.18
CA ALA A 194 18.86 4.13 -15.73
C ALA A 194 18.76 5.05 -16.97
N ASP A 195 19.90 5.53 -17.44
CA ASP A 195 20.00 6.54 -18.52
C ASP A 195 19.81 6.00 -19.93
N ASP A 196 19.81 4.68 -20.08
CA ASP A 196 19.59 4.01 -21.36
C ASP A 196 18.11 3.97 -21.78
N ASN A 197 17.20 4.48 -20.94
CA ASN A 197 15.74 4.46 -21.14
C ASN A 197 15.14 3.04 -21.25
N LYS A 198 15.88 2.03 -20.79
CA LYS A 198 15.52 0.60 -20.92
C LYS A 198 15.74 -0.19 -19.64
N THR A 199 16.63 0.25 -18.77
CA THR A 199 16.96 -0.46 -17.53
C THR A 199 16.26 0.21 -16.36
N ILE A 200 15.59 -0.57 -15.52
CA ILE A 200 14.92 -0.12 -14.31
C ILE A 200 15.54 -0.86 -13.11
N LEU A 201 15.98 -0.10 -12.13
CA LEU A 201 16.45 -0.62 -10.84
C LEU A 201 15.26 -0.70 -9.88
N TYR A 202 15.20 -1.80 -9.14
CA TYR A 202 14.16 -2.07 -8.16
C TYR A 202 14.73 -2.82 -6.95
N VAL A 203 13.99 -2.81 -5.84
CA VAL A 203 14.31 -3.57 -4.63
C VAL A 203 13.42 -4.81 -4.55
N GLU A 204 14.04 -5.99 -4.65
CA GLU A 204 13.38 -7.29 -4.45
C GLU A 204 13.16 -7.56 -2.95
N LYS A 205 11.99 -8.10 -2.62
CA LYS A 205 11.61 -8.47 -1.25
C LYS A 205 11.84 -9.94 -0.98
N ASP A 206 12.23 -10.26 0.25
CA ASP A 206 12.21 -11.62 0.75
C ASP A 206 10.73 -12.09 0.85
N PRO A 207 10.37 -13.28 0.31
CA PRO A 207 8.98 -13.69 0.20
C PRO A 207 8.32 -14.06 1.54
N VAL A 208 9.12 -14.26 2.59
CA VAL A 208 8.64 -14.68 3.92
C VAL A 208 8.60 -13.49 4.87
N THR A 209 9.72 -12.80 5.01
CA THR A 209 9.88 -11.65 5.93
C THR A 209 9.34 -10.35 5.36
N LEU A 210 9.15 -10.28 4.03
CA LEU A 210 8.72 -9.08 3.29
C LEU A 210 9.67 -7.89 3.43
N ARG A 211 10.95 -8.15 3.74
CA ARG A 211 12.02 -7.14 3.77
C ARG A 211 12.63 -6.98 2.38
N GLY A 212 12.81 -5.75 1.90
CA GLY A 212 13.70 -5.47 0.77
C GLY A 212 15.15 -5.85 1.11
N TYR A 213 15.79 -6.68 0.28
CA TYR A 213 17.14 -7.19 0.59
C TYR A 213 18.07 -7.27 -0.63
N ARG A 214 17.55 -7.10 -1.85
CA ARG A 214 18.34 -7.10 -3.07
C ARG A 214 17.97 -5.96 -3.98
N VAL A 215 18.97 -5.24 -4.48
CA VAL A 215 18.80 -4.32 -5.61
C VAL A 215 19.12 -5.06 -6.89
N LYS A 216 18.18 -5.07 -7.82
CA LYS A 216 18.31 -5.72 -9.14
C LYS A 216 18.02 -4.72 -10.26
N ALA A 217 18.59 -4.99 -11.43
CA ALA A 217 18.37 -4.22 -12.64
C ALA A 217 17.61 -5.07 -13.67
N HIS A 218 16.40 -4.63 -14.03
CA HIS A 218 15.59 -5.21 -15.08
C HIS A 218 15.80 -4.47 -16.40
N VAL A 219 16.15 -5.21 -17.46
CA VAL A 219 16.25 -4.65 -18.81
C VAL A 219 14.96 -4.99 -19.57
N LEU A 220 14.26 -3.98 -20.05
CA LEU A 220 12.99 -4.17 -20.76
C LEU A 220 13.15 -5.06 -22.00
N GLY A 221 12.21 -5.98 -22.17
CA GLY A 221 12.19 -7.01 -23.20
C GLY A 221 12.99 -8.26 -22.85
N THR A 222 13.53 -8.37 -21.63
CA THR A 222 14.28 -9.55 -21.16
C THR A 222 13.54 -10.28 -20.05
N PRO A 223 13.73 -11.60 -19.88
CA PRO A 223 13.14 -12.32 -18.76
C PRO A 223 13.66 -11.82 -17.41
N VAL A 224 12.79 -11.71 -16.41
CA VAL A 224 13.15 -11.31 -15.02
C VAL A 224 14.24 -12.19 -14.41
N ALA A 225 14.30 -13.47 -14.81
CA ALA A 225 15.35 -14.40 -14.37
C ALA A 225 16.76 -13.98 -14.81
N SER A 226 16.87 -13.12 -15.83
CA SER A 226 18.13 -12.57 -16.34
C SER A 226 18.50 -11.23 -15.68
N ASP A 227 17.65 -10.70 -14.78
CA ASP A 227 17.91 -9.44 -14.10
C ASP A 227 19.20 -9.51 -13.28
N ARG A 228 20.06 -8.51 -13.48
CA ARG A 228 21.37 -8.48 -12.83
C ARG A 228 21.23 -8.06 -11.37
N LEU A 229 21.80 -8.85 -10.46
CA LEU A 229 21.99 -8.47 -9.06
C LEU A 229 23.04 -7.36 -8.98
N LEU A 230 22.67 -6.22 -8.38
CA LEU A 230 23.57 -5.09 -8.16
C LEU A 230 24.10 -5.05 -6.73
N TYR A 231 23.24 -5.32 -5.76
CA TYR A 231 23.57 -5.33 -4.34
C TYR A 231 22.65 -6.28 -3.59
N GLU A 232 23.18 -6.89 -2.53
CA GLU A 232 22.44 -7.71 -1.58
C GLU A 232 22.83 -7.29 -0.16
N GLU A 233 21.85 -6.94 0.64
CA GLU A 233 22.02 -6.70 2.07
C GLU A 233 21.83 -8.00 2.84
N LYS A 234 22.89 -8.42 3.54
CA LYS A 234 22.94 -9.68 4.26
C LYS A 234 22.50 -9.55 5.71
N ASP A 235 22.63 -8.35 6.28
CA ASP A 235 22.15 -8.04 7.62
C ASP A 235 20.64 -7.74 7.56
N ASP A 236 19.84 -8.59 8.19
CA ASP A 236 18.39 -8.48 8.14
C ASP A 236 17.80 -7.33 8.98
N THR A 237 18.65 -6.60 9.72
CA THR A 237 18.28 -5.40 10.47
C THR A 237 18.28 -4.13 9.63
N TYR A 238 18.83 -4.19 8.41
CA TYR A 238 18.85 -3.07 7.48
C TYR A 238 17.65 -3.09 6.53
N SER A 239 17.01 -1.94 6.41
CA SER A 239 16.13 -1.59 5.30
C SER A 239 16.95 -1.02 4.15
N MET A 240 16.41 -1.06 2.93
CA MET A 240 17.12 -0.52 1.75
C MET A 240 16.22 0.20 0.77
N GLY A 241 16.84 1.07 -0.02
CA GLY A 241 16.21 1.77 -1.13
C GLY A 241 17.22 2.13 -2.21
N VAL A 242 16.69 2.40 -3.40
CA VAL A 242 17.40 3.01 -4.52
C VAL A 242 16.84 4.41 -4.78
N SER A 243 17.74 5.37 -5.00
CA SER A 243 17.37 6.75 -5.31
C SER A 243 18.28 7.31 -6.40
N ARG A 244 17.86 8.41 -7.02
CA ARG A 244 18.65 9.11 -8.03
C ARG A 244 19.06 10.47 -7.49
N THR A 245 20.31 10.88 -7.69
CA THR A 245 20.77 12.20 -7.25
C THR A 245 20.02 13.32 -7.98
N ALA A 246 19.89 14.48 -7.34
CA ALA A 246 19.15 15.61 -7.92
C ALA A 246 19.77 16.16 -9.22
N ASP A 247 21.08 15.94 -9.43
CA ASP A 247 21.79 16.28 -10.68
C ASP A 247 21.79 15.14 -11.71
N ASP A 248 21.05 14.06 -11.43
CA ASP A 248 20.81 12.91 -12.30
C ASP A 248 22.06 12.09 -12.66
N LYS A 249 23.23 12.34 -12.03
CA LYS A 249 24.49 11.67 -12.38
C LYS A 249 24.69 10.30 -11.74
N PHE A 250 24.06 10.06 -10.60
CA PHE A 250 24.24 8.82 -9.85
C PHE A 250 22.91 8.23 -9.45
N ILE A 251 22.86 6.90 -9.47
CA ILE A 251 21.85 6.14 -8.76
C ILE A 251 22.53 5.59 -7.51
N CYS A 252 21.94 5.90 -6.36
CA CYS A 252 22.48 5.55 -5.06
C CYS A 252 21.69 4.41 -4.45
N ILE A 253 22.40 3.45 -3.85
CA ILE A 253 21.81 2.41 -3.01
C ILE A 253 22.04 2.85 -1.57
N GLY A 254 20.95 3.10 -0.85
CA GLY A 254 20.96 3.45 0.56
C GLY A 254 20.50 2.26 1.40
N VAL A 255 21.18 2.01 2.51
CA VAL A 255 20.76 1.05 3.53
C VAL A 255 20.74 1.72 4.90
N SER A 256 19.73 1.40 5.71
CA SER A 256 19.50 2.02 7.02
C SER A 256 19.04 0.99 8.03
N SER A 257 19.69 0.96 9.19
CA SER A 257 19.27 0.26 10.40
C SER A 257 18.94 1.28 11.50
N THR A 258 18.56 0.81 12.69
CA THR A 258 18.24 1.73 13.82
C THR A 258 19.41 2.60 14.25
N VAL A 259 20.66 2.17 14.02
CA VAL A 259 21.87 2.83 14.56
C VAL A 259 22.94 3.15 13.52
N SER A 260 22.70 2.86 12.24
CA SER A 260 23.69 3.05 11.18
C SER A 260 23.04 3.21 9.80
N ASP A 261 23.62 4.07 8.98
CA ASP A 261 23.24 4.33 7.59
C ASP A 261 24.47 4.18 6.70
N GLU A 262 24.28 3.64 5.50
CA GLU A 262 25.31 3.57 4.45
C GLU A 262 24.71 3.92 3.10
N GLN A 263 25.48 4.61 2.25
CA GLN A 263 25.08 4.92 0.88
C GLN A 263 26.26 4.70 -0.06
N ARG A 264 25.98 4.14 -1.24
CA ARG A 264 26.94 3.90 -2.31
C ARG A 264 26.36 4.24 -3.68
#